data_AF-A0A927SS09-F1
#
_entry.id   AF-A0A927SS09-F1
#
_cell.length_a   1.000
_cell.length_b   1.000
_cell.length_c   1.000
_cell.angle_alpha   90.00
_cell.angle_beta   90.00
_cell.angle_gamma   90.00
#
_symmetry.space_group_name_H-M   'P 1'
#
loop_
_entity.id
_entity.type
_entity.pdbx_description
1 polymer ?
#
loop_
_entity_poly.entity_id
_entity_poly.type
_entity_poly.pdbx_seq_one_letter_code
_entity_poly.pdbx_strand_id
1 'polypeptide(L)'
;MSISVPLRHELKYFISPMEYQVLSRVLDKTLQRDPNGDENNEYHIRSLYFDTFFNDALIDKLDGVKNRDKYRIRIYNYSDRFIRMECKTKVGSMISKRSTAIPRLLAEQLIAGDPTGLERTRSGLLRMYTGK
;
A
#
# COMPACT_ATOMS: atom_id res chain seq x y z
N MET A 1 11.48 20.91 2.75
CA MET A 1 12.15 19.80 3.45
C MET A 1 11.51 18.50 3.00
N SER A 2 12.25 17.60 2.36
CA SER A 2 11.75 16.27 2.00
C SER A 2 11.64 15.44 3.28
N ILE A 3 10.42 15.06 3.66
CA ILE A 3 10.22 14.10 4.75
C ILE A 3 10.83 12.78 4.28
N SER A 4 11.95 12.38 4.88
CA SER A 4 12.52 11.05 4.67
C SER A 4 11.58 10.05 5.34
N VAL A 5 10.96 9.18 4.53
CA VAL A 5 10.13 8.12 5.09
C VAL A 5 11.05 7.08 5.73
N PRO A 6 10.87 6.75 7.01
CA PRO A 6 11.77 5.83 7.71
C PRO A 6 11.71 4.43 7.07
N LEU A 7 12.89 3.81 7.00
CA LEU A 7 13.03 2.41 6.65
C LEU A 7 12.74 1.54 7.87
N ARG A 8 12.06 0.41 7.64
CA ARG A 8 11.71 -0.55 8.70
C ARG A 8 11.83 -1.99 8.22
N HIS A 9 11.98 -2.90 9.17
CA HIS A 9 11.84 -4.33 8.92
C HIS A 9 10.36 -4.72 8.91
N GLU A 10 9.96 -5.51 7.92
CA GLU A 10 8.64 -6.15 7.85
C GLU A 10 8.83 -7.66 7.67
N LEU A 11 8.70 -8.41 8.76
CA LEU A 11 8.78 -9.88 8.75
C LEU A 11 7.39 -10.47 8.53
N LYS A 12 7.30 -11.53 7.74
CA LYS A 12 6.04 -12.21 7.40
C LYS A 12 6.19 -13.70 7.63
N TYR A 13 5.18 -14.28 8.26
CA TYR A 13 5.14 -15.69 8.62
C TYR A 13 3.82 -16.28 8.13
N PHE A 14 3.86 -17.52 7.66
CA PHE A 14 2.64 -18.30 7.47
C PHE A 14 2.18 -18.78 8.83
N ILE A 15 0.87 -18.69 9.08
CA ILE A 15 0.23 -19.20 10.29
C ILE A 15 -1.02 -19.98 9.89
N SER A 16 -1.28 -21.06 10.60
CA SER A 16 -2.50 -21.85 10.52
C SER A 16 -3.65 -21.18 11.28
N PRO A 17 -4.91 -21.57 11.03
CA PRO A 17 -6.05 -21.08 11.79
C PRO A 17 -5.94 -21.34 13.30
N MET A 18 -5.30 -22.44 13.70
CA MET A 18 -5.08 -22.77 15.13
C MET A 18 -4.06 -21.83 15.75
N GLU A 19 -2.93 -21.60 15.08
CA GLU A 19 -1.91 -20.63 15.53
C GLU A 19 -2.48 -19.22 15.61
N TYR A 20 -3.33 -18.80 14.66
CA TYR A 20 -4.03 -17.53 14.72
C TYR A 20 -4.82 -17.36 16.03
N GLN A 21 -5.60 -18.37 16.41
CA GLN A 21 -6.40 -18.34 17.65
C GLN A 21 -5.53 -18.20 18.91
N VAL A 22 -4.39 -18.89 18.95
CA VAL A 22 -3.44 -18.81 20.07
C VAL A 22 -2.75 -17.45 20.10
N LEU A 23 -2.18 -17.01 18.97
CA LEU A 23 -1.42 -15.77 18.86
C LEU A 23 -2.27 -14.54 19.15
N SER A 24 -3.51 -14.49 18.64
CA SER A 24 -4.44 -13.38 18.88
C SER A 24 -4.65 -13.14 20.39
N ARG A 25 -4.92 -14.19 21.16
CA ARG A 25 -5.10 -14.11 22.63
C ARG A 25 -3.84 -13.74 23.40
N VAL A 26 -2.67 -14.15 22.90
CA VAL A 26 -1.39 -13.82 23.54
C VAL A 26 -1.05 -12.35 23.29
N LEU A 27 -1.21 -11.88 22.05
CA LEU A 27 -0.91 -10.51 21.67
C LEU A 27 -1.86 -9.50 22.31
N ASP A 28 -3.12 -9.88 22.57
CA ASP A 28 -4.08 -9.03 23.30
C ASP A 28 -3.64 -8.59 24.68
N LYS A 29 -2.70 -9.32 25.30
CA LYS A 29 -2.19 -8.98 26.63
C LYS A 29 -1.15 -7.86 26.58
N THR A 30 -0.60 -7.55 25.41
CA THR A 30 0.54 -6.64 25.26
C THR A 30 0.35 -5.57 24.18
N LEU A 31 -0.51 -5.82 23.20
CA LEU A 31 -0.82 -4.91 22.10
C LEU A 31 -2.24 -4.39 22.20
N GLN A 32 -2.45 -3.16 21.76
CA GLN A 32 -3.78 -2.58 21.62
C GLN A 32 -4.38 -2.97 20.26
N ARG A 33 -5.68 -3.27 20.26
CA ARG A 33 -6.45 -3.47 19.02
C ARG A 33 -6.49 -2.18 18.21
N ASP A 34 -6.57 -2.30 16.89
CA ASP A 34 -6.71 -1.16 15.99
C ASP A 34 -8.11 -0.54 16.15
N PRO A 35 -8.23 0.75 16.52
CA PRO A 35 -9.53 1.38 16.77
C PRO A 35 -10.38 1.58 15.51
N ASN A 36 -9.83 1.31 14.32
CA ASN A 36 -10.56 1.43 13.06
C ASN A 36 -11.32 0.14 12.67
N GLY A 37 -11.23 -0.92 13.48
CA GLY A 37 -12.02 -2.13 13.31
C GLY A 37 -13.51 -1.91 13.59
N ASP A 38 -14.35 -2.74 12.98
CA ASP A 38 -15.78 -2.85 13.28
C ASP A 38 -16.03 -3.56 14.63
N GLU A 39 -17.28 -3.92 14.93
CA GLU A 39 -17.66 -4.66 16.14
C GLU A 39 -16.94 -6.01 16.31
N ASN A 40 -16.39 -6.57 15.23
CA ASN A 40 -15.61 -7.81 15.24
C ASN A 40 -14.09 -7.54 15.25
N ASN A 41 -13.66 -6.28 15.34
CA ASN A 41 -12.28 -5.81 15.16
C ASN A 41 -11.74 -6.07 13.74
N GLU A 42 -12.61 -6.05 12.74
CA GLU A 42 -12.27 -6.31 11.34
C GLU A 42 -12.48 -5.08 10.47
N TYR A 43 -11.83 -5.06 9.31
CA TYR A 43 -12.13 -4.13 8.23
C TYR A 43 -11.74 -4.73 6.89
N HIS A 44 -12.54 -4.47 5.87
CA HIS A 44 -12.25 -4.97 4.54
C HIS A 44 -11.26 -4.05 3.82
N ILE A 45 -10.23 -4.63 3.20
CA ILE A 45 -9.24 -3.88 2.42
C ILE A 45 -9.30 -4.34 0.96
N ARG A 46 -9.45 -3.39 0.04
CA ARG A 46 -9.25 -3.65 -1.40
C ARG A 46 -8.08 -2.82 -1.90
N SER A 47 -7.21 -3.43 -2.70
CA SER A 47 -6.06 -2.75 -3.29
C SER A 47 -5.93 -3.12 -4.78
N LEU A 48 -5.88 -2.11 -5.64
CA LEU A 48 -5.57 -2.25 -7.06
C LEU A 48 -4.09 -1.90 -7.26
N TYR A 49 -3.31 -2.84 -7.77
CA TYR A 49 -1.89 -2.63 -8.06
C TYR A 49 -1.71 -2.10 -9.47
N PHE A 50 -0.76 -1.19 -9.61
CA PHE A 50 -0.36 -0.62 -10.90
C PHE A 50 1.00 -1.17 -11.30
N ASP A 51 1.16 -1.36 -12.60
CA ASP A 51 2.38 -1.79 -13.25
C ASP A 51 2.57 -0.97 -14.54
N THR A 52 3.75 -1.08 -15.14
CA THR A 52 4.01 -0.51 -16.46
C THR A 52 3.41 -1.42 -17.54
N PHE A 53 3.34 -0.92 -18.77
CA PHE A 53 2.93 -1.72 -19.92
C PHE A 53 3.78 -2.99 -20.10
N PHE A 54 5.04 -2.96 -19.66
CA PHE A 54 5.98 -4.08 -19.76
C PHE A 54 5.98 -5.01 -18.54
N ASN A 55 5.10 -4.77 -17.56
CA ASN A 55 5.04 -5.51 -16.29
C ASN A 55 6.34 -5.47 -15.47
N ASP A 56 7.03 -4.33 -15.45
CA ASP A 56 8.32 -4.20 -14.78
C ASP A 56 8.24 -4.56 -13.28
N ALA A 57 7.16 -4.18 -12.59
CA ALA A 57 7.01 -4.47 -11.17
C ALA A 57 6.75 -5.96 -10.88
N LEU A 58 6.12 -6.67 -11.81
CA LEU A 58 6.01 -8.12 -11.79
C LEU A 58 7.37 -8.78 -11.99
N ILE A 59 8.11 -8.38 -13.02
CA ILE A 59 9.43 -8.93 -13.36
C ILE A 59 10.42 -8.69 -12.22
N ASP A 60 10.53 -7.46 -11.72
CA ASP A 60 11.35 -7.10 -10.55
C ASP A 60 11.07 -7.98 -9.32
N LYS A 61 9.79 -8.36 -9.14
CA LYS A 61 9.39 -9.22 -8.02
C LYS A 61 9.87 -10.65 -8.24
N LEU A 62 9.72 -11.19 -9.45
CA LEU A 62 10.11 -12.57 -9.79
C LEU A 62 11.63 -12.73 -9.78
N ASP A 63 12.36 -11.77 -10.31
CA ASP A 63 13.84 -11.77 -10.37
C ASP A 63 14.49 -11.43 -9.02
N GLY A 64 13.68 -11.15 -7.99
CA GLY A 64 14.19 -10.91 -6.64
C GLY A 64 14.92 -9.57 -6.50
N VAL A 65 14.69 -8.60 -7.39
CA VAL A 65 15.35 -7.29 -7.40
C VAL A 65 15.26 -6.64 -6.02
N LYS A 66 16.42 -6.32 -5.44
CA LYS A 66 16.54 -5.88 -4.04
C LYS A 66 15.92 -4.51 -3.80
N ASN A 67 15.92 -3.65 -4.82
CA ASN A 67 15.39 -2.29 -4.74
C ASN A 67 14.25 -2.13 -5.75
N ARG A 68 13.01 -2.02 -5.27
CA ARG A 68 11.84 -1.97 -6.16
C ARG A 68 10.66 -1.25 -5.51
N ASP A 69 9.82 -0.64 -6.34
CA ASP A 69 8.59 0.01 -5.91
C ASP A 69 7.36 -0.80 -6.27
N LYS A 70 6.30 -0.64 -5.47
CA LYS A 70 4.97 -1.18 -5.77
C LYS A 70 3.92 -0.12 -5.51
N TYR A 71 3.28 0.32 -6.58
CA TYR A 71 2.21 1.31 -6.56
C TYR A 71 0.85 0.63 -6.44
N ARG A 72 -0.05 1.23 -5.65
CA ARG A 72 -1.42 0.76 -5.53
C ARG A 72 -2.37 1.88 -5.10
N ILE A 73 -3.61 1.77 -5.56
CA ILE A 73 -4.75 2.44 -4.93
C ILE A 73 -5.34 1.50 -3.89
N ARG A 74 -5.68 2.01 -2.72
CA ARG A 74 -6.31 1.27 -1.63
C ARG A 74 -7.57 1.97 -1.13
N ILE A 75 -8.60 1.17 -0.88
CA ILE A 75 -9.84 1.57 -0.21
C ILE A 75 -10.15 0.61 0.96
N TYR A 76 -11.04 1.06 1.85
CA TYR A 76 -11.48 0.32 3.02
C TYR A 76 -13.00 0.18 3.02
N ASN A 77 -13.51 -0.95 3.53
CA ASN A 77 -14.94 -1.19 3.76
C ASN A 77 -15.83 -0.90 2.53
N TYR A 78 -15.32 -1.23 1.33
CA TYR A 78 -15.98 -0.98 0.04
C TYR A 78 -16.41 0.48 -0.20
N SER A 79 -15.78 1.42 0.52
CA SER A 79 -16.14 2.83 0.55
C SER A 79 -15.06 3.67 -0.13
N ASP A 80 -15.49 4.61 -0.97
CA ASP A 80 -14.66 5.60 -1.66
C ASP A 80 -14.41 6.87 -0.84
N ARG A 81 -15.00 6.98 0.35
CA ARG A 81 -14.78 8.11 1.28
C ARG A 81 -13.30 8.32 1.63
N PHE A 82 -12.50 7.25 1.58
CA PHE A 82 -11.08 7.31 1.86
C PHE A 82 -10.28 6.46 0.89
N ILE A 83 -9.72 7.11 -0.13
CA ILE A 83 -8.89 6.50 -1.17
C ILE A 83 -7.44 6.93 -0.99
N ARG A 84 -6.53 5.97 -0.93
CA ARG A 84 -5.09 6.26 -0.84
C ARG A 84 -4.36 5.74 -2.06
N MET A 85 -3.56 6.59 -2.68
CA MET A 85 -2.43 6.15 -3.51
C MET A 85 -1.26 5.84 -2.58
N GLU A 86 -0.66 4.69 -2.76
CA GLU A 86 0.44 4.19 -1.94
C GLU A 86 1.58 3.70 -2.82
N CYS A 87 2.82 3.94 -2.38
CA CYS A 87 4.00 3.27 -2.90
C CYS A 87 4.74 2.60 -1.76
N LYS A 88 4.92 1.29 -1.88
CA LYS A 88 5.82 0.52 -1.03
C LYS A 88 7.15 0.34 -1.75
N THR A 89 8.22 0.89 -1.19
CA THR A 89 9.59 0.72 -1.69
C THR A 89 10.28 -0.34 -0.84
N LYS A 90 10.86 -1.35 -1.50
CA LYS A 90 11.81 -2.27 -0.87
C LYS A 90 13.23 -1.75 -1.14
N VAL A 91 14.07 -1.73 -0.11
CA VAL A 91 15.49 -1.37 -0.19
C VAL A 91 16.26 -2.47 0.54
N GLY A 92 16.82 -3.41 -0.20
CA GLY A 92 17.41 -4.62 0.38
C GLY A 92 16.39 -5.42 1.19
N SER A 93 16.62 -5.55 2.50
CA SER A 93 15.70 -6.22 3.44
C SER A 93 14.71 -5.27 4.12
N MET A 94 14.84 -3.96 3.90
CA MET A 94 14.03 -2.93 4.53
C MET A 94 12.91 -2.45 3.62
N ILE A 95 11.86 -1.91 4.22
CA ILE A 95 10.68 -1.40 3.55
C ILE A 95 10.44 0.05 3.98
N SER A 96 10.05 0.90 3.03
CA SER A 96 9.41 2.19 3.31
C SER A 96 8.06 2.28 2.60
N LYS A 97 7.17 3.13 3.11
CA LYS A 97 5.84 3.35 2.54
C LYS A 97 5.55 4.84 2.43
N ARG A 98 5.37 5.32 1.20
CA ARG A 98 4.81 6.65 0.90
C ARG A 98 3.32 6.50 0.60
N SER A 99 2.52 7.47 1.02
CA SER A 99 1.11 7.47 0.65
C SER A 99 0.50 8.87 0.70
N THR A 100 -0.45 9.12 -0.20
CA THR A 100 -1.28 10.33 -0.22
C THR A 100 -2.75 9.94 -0.36
N ALA A 101 -3.65 10.71 0.25
CA ALA A 101 -5.06 10.64 -0.10
C ALA A 101 -5.24 11.19 -1.53
N ILE A 102 -6.19 10.63 -2.28
CA ILE A 102 -6.56 11.11 -3.61
C ILE A 102 -8.08 11.25 -3.72
N PRO A 103 -8.59 12.24 -4.48
CA PRO A 103 -10.01 12.32 -4.80
C PRO A 103 -10.47 11.12 -5.64
N ARG A 104 -11.77 10.79 -5.56
CA ARG A 104 -12.38 9.74 -6.38
C ARG A 104 -12.14 9.93 -7.87
N LEU A 105 -12.34 11.15 -8.38
CA LEU A 105 -12.12 11.47 -9.79
C LEU A 105 -10.71 11.09 -10.26
N LEU A 106 -9.68 11.43 -9.47
CA LEU A 106 -8.30 11.07 -9.79
C LEU A 106 -8.09 9.54 -9.76
N ALA A 107 -8.71 8.83 -8.82
CA ALA A 107 -8.64 7.38 -8.77
C ALA A 107 -9.25 6.74 -10.02
N GLU A 108 -10.41 7.23 -10.47
CA GLU A 108 -11.09 6.75 -11.69
C GLU A 108 -10.26 7.03 -12.95
N GLN A 109 -9.66 8.22 -13.06
CA GLN A 109 -8.75 8.54 -14.16
C GLN A 109 -7.55 7.58 -14.19
N LEU A 110 -6.91 7.35 -13.04
CA LEU A 110 -5.80 6.41 -12.92
C LEU A 110 -6.20 4.98 -13.34
N ILE A 111 -7.39 4.53 -12.92
CA ILE A 111 -7.93 3.21 -13.31
C ILE A 111 -8.16 3.12 -14.82
N ALA A 112 -8.62 4.20 -15.43
CA ALA A 112 -8.84 4.29 -16.87
C ALA A 112 -7.56 4.49 -17.70
N GLY A 113 -6.39 4.65 -17.05
CA GLY A 113 -5.15 4.99 -17.73
C GLY A 113 -5.09 6.44 -18.23
N ASP A 114 -5.94 7.33 -17.71
CA ASP A 114 -5.96 8.76 -18.03
C ASP A 114 -4.98 9.53 -17.12
N PRO A 115 -3.90 10.11 -17.66
CA PRO A 115 -2.90 10.84 -16.88
C PRO A 115 -3.32 12.28 -16.55
N THR A 116 -4.43 12.79 -17.08
CA THR A 116 -4.82 14.21 -16.99
C THR A 116 -4.84 14.72 -15.55
N GLY A 117 -5.35 13.91 -14.61
CA GLY A 117 -5.41 14.27 -13.19
C GLY A 117 -4.04 14.40 -12.49
N LEU A 118 -2.97 13.88 -13.09
CA LEU A 118 -1.62 13.92 -12.54
C LEU A 118 -0.83 15.17 -12.96
N GLU A 119 -1.18 15.81 -14.08
CA GLU A 119 -0.41 16.92 -14.69
C GLU A 119 -0.21 18.11 -13.73
N ARG A 120 -1.19 18.37 -12.87
CA ARG A 120 -1.19 19.51 -11.95
C ARG A 120 -0.83 19.14 -10.51
N THR A 121 -0.43 17.89 -10.27
CA THR A 121 -0.19 17.43 -8.90
C THR A 121 1.10 18.00 -8.30
N ARG A 122 0.99 18.46 -7.04
CA ARG A 122 2.12 18.84 -6.20
C ARG A 122 2.62 17.68 -5.32
N SER A 123 1.93 16.55 -5.33
CA SER A 123 2.33 15.38 -4.55
C SER A 123 3.56 14.74 -5.17
N GLY A 124 4.66 14.69 -4.41
CA GLY A 124 5.90 14.04 -4.86
C GLY A 124 5.69 12.57 -5.22
N LEU A 125 4.80 11.87 -4.52
CA LEU A 125 4.46 10.47 -4.82
C LEU A 125 3.79 10.33 -6.19
N LEU A 126 2.85 11.21 -6.51
CA LEU A 126 2.10 11.14 -7.77
C LEU A 126 2.99 11.50 -8.98
N ARG A 127 3.97 12.40 -8.81
CA ARG A 127 4.98 12.69 -9.84
C ARG A 127 5.97 11.54 -10.08
N MET A 128 6.30 10.77 -9.04
CA MET A 128 7.17 9.60 -9.20
C MET A 128 6.49 8.49 -10.01
N TYR A 129 5.15 8.41 -9.96
CA TYR A 129 4.38 7.46 -10.74
C TYR A 129 4.36 7.82 -12.24
N THR A 130 4.23 9.10 -12.61
CA THR A 130 4.21 9.54 -14.02
C THR A 130 5.52 9.36 -14.78
N GLY A 131 6.64 9.17 -14.07
CA GLY A 131 7.96 9.00 -14.67
C GLY A 131 8.36 7.54 -14.91
N LYS A 132 7.45 6.59 -14.68
CA LYS A 132 7.62 5.15 -14.97
C LYS A 132 6.69 4.76 -16.10
#